data_AF-A0A6G8NF59-F1
#
_entry.id   AF-A0A6G8NF59-F1
#
_cell.length_a   1.000
_cell.length_b   1.000
_cell.length_c   1.000
_cell.angle_alpha   90.00
_cell.angle_beta   90.00
_cell.angle_gamma   90.00
#
_symmetry.space_group_name_H-M   'P 1'
#
loop_
_entity.id
_entity.type
_entity.pdbx_description
1 polymer ?
#
loop_
_entity_poly.entity_id
_entity_poly.type
_entity_poly.pdbx_seq_one_letter_code
_entity_poly.pdbx_strand_id
1 'polypeptide(L)'
;MRCTDHAGMRLLYFRRPSQQVTSFPLQVSETLQMNRTKMQTAEPAQQAIENLYEKVAQDVVGFMVDCQMNDGHVNVGNLQFAFDYAYRPLLRFWRDFELKTVIEAVTRQYPHWHAVAETRQRTAVDVLREVEELLACHAFDEANAEMMMALPLTARPRDEDAASEWICSELRKRKLKRELRFAQQGGWRCGERAFEILHCIEEAKFGLEFWRLPTHVARTYRNRCLAGH
;
A
#
# COMPACT_ATOMS: atom_id res chain seq x y z
N MET A 1 -11.70 -6.89 14.68
CA MET A 1 -12.87 -5.99 14.66
C MET A 1 -13.07 -5.56 13.21
N ARG A 2 -14.15 -6.02 12.57
CA ARG A 2 -14.33 -6.00 11.11
C ARG A 2 -14.72 -4.60 10.62
N CYS A 3 -13.96 -4.04 9.67
CA CYS A 3 -14.46 -3.01 8.77
C CYS A 3 -15.42 -3.70 7.79
N THR A 4 -16.65 -3.95 8.22
CA THR A 4 -17.73 -4.43 7.34
C THR A 4 -18.89 -3.48 7.49
N ASP A 5 -18.82 -2.35 6.79
CA ASP A 5 -20.00 -1.64 6.33
C ASP A 5 -19.83 -1.37 4.85
N HIS A 6 -20.58 -2.13 4.05
CA HIS A 6 -20.63 -2.05 2.60
C HIS A 6 -21.51 -0.87 2.17
N ALA A 7 -20.91 0.08 1.46
CA ALA A 7 -21.58 0.84 0.41
C ALA A 7 -20.57 1.07 -0.72
N GLY A 8 -20.89 0.53 -1.90
CA GLY A 8 -19.97 0.43 -3.04
C GLY A 8 -19.27 1.74 -3.39
N MET A 9 -17.95 1.76 -3.18
CA MET A 9 -17.08 2.86 -3.60
C MET A 9 -16.04 2.31 -4.57
N ARG A 10 -16.34 2.39 -5.88
CA ARG A 10 -15.35 2.17 -6.95
C ARG A 10 -14.23 3.20 -6.81
N LEU A 11 -13.13 2.85 -6.15
CA LEU A 11 -11.86 3.61 -6.16
C LEU A 11 -11.23 3.49 -7.54
N LEU A 12 -11.83 4.18 -8.52
CA LEU A 12 -11.20 4.49 -9.79
C LEU A 12 -9.93 5.30 -9.51
N TYR A 13 -8.82 4.58 -9.46
CA TYR A 13 -7.46 4.94 -9.82
C TYR A 13 -7.03 6.40 -9.56
N PHE A 14 -6.02 6.53 -8.69
CA PHE A 14 -4.99 7.56 -8.81
C PHE A 14 -4.28 7.42 -10.17
N ARG A 15 -4.91 7.94 -11.23
CA ARG A 15 -4.40 7.89 -12.61
C ARG A 15 -3.28 8.92 -12.77
N ARG A 16 -2.09 8.49 -13.24
CA ARG A 16 -1.02 9.39 -13.71
C ARG A 16 -1.58 10.33 -14.80
N PRO A 17 -1.23 11.64 -14.81
CA PRO A 17 -1.50 12.48 -15.97
C PRO A 17 -0.61 12.02 -17.14
N SER A 18 -1.26 11.58 -18.22
CA SER A 18 -0.65 11.36 -19.54
C SER A 18 -0.25 12.70 -20.14
N GLN A 19 1.06 12.93 -20.33
CA GLN A 19 1.55 14.07 -21.11
C GLN A 19 1.34 13.78 -22.60
N GLN A 20 0.51 14.59 -23.25
CA GLN A 20 0.40 14.67 -24.70
C GLN A 20 1.65 15.36 -25.26
N VAL A 21 2.32 14.70 -26.20
CA VAL A 21 3.42 15.26 -26.98
C VAL A 21 2.81 15.99 -28.18
N THR A 22 2.94 17.32 -28.21
CA THR A 22 2.76 18.11 -29.43
C THR A 22 4.13 18.36 -30.07
N SER A 23 4.17 18.20 -31.39
CA SER A 23 5.35 18.16 -32.24
C SER A 23 5.75 19.52 -32.85
N PHE A 24 7.03 19.62 -33.22
CA PHE A 24 7.77 20.58 -34.11
C PHE A 24 8.56 21.74 -33.44
N PRO A 25 9.72 22.17 -34.00
CA PRO A 25 10.90 21.38 -34.39
C PRO A 25 12.28 21.98 -33.96
N LEU A 26 13.33 21.14 -34.05
CA LEU A 26 14.76 21.44 -34.31
C LEU A 26 15.58 22.30 -33.30
N GLN A 27 16.10 21.64 -32.26
CA GLN A 27 17.43 21.88 -31.68
C GLN A 27 18.02 20.53 -31.23
N VAL A 28 18.76 19.85 -32.10
CA VAL A 28 19.10 18.41 -31.98
C VAL A 28 20.38 18.13 -31.17
N SER A 29 21.15 19.15 -30.76
CA SER A 29 22.47 18.88 -30.17
C SER A 29 22.52 18.87 -28.63
N GLU A 30 21.63 19.60 -27.93
CA GLU A 30 21.60 19.61 -26.45
C GLU A 30 20.61 18.57 -25.84
N THR A 31 19.60 18.14 -26.60
CA THR A 31 18.60 17.16 -26.14
C THR A 31 19.16 15.73 -26.02
N LEU A 32 20.18 15.38 -26.81
CA LEU A 32 20.78 14.04 -26.81
C LEU A 32 21.64 13.76 -25.55
N GLN A 33 22.32 14.76 -25.00
CA GLN A 33 23.06 14.62 -23.74
C GLN A 33 22.13 14.61 -22.53
N MET A 34 21.10 15.46 -22.51
CA MET A 34 20.14 15.51 -21.40
C MET A 34 19.28 14.23 -21.29
N ASN A 35 18.96 13.58 -22.41
CA ASN A 35 18.22 12.31 -22.42
C ASN A 35 19.09 11.11 -22.00
N ARG A 36 20.40 11.12 -22.31
CA ARG A 36 21.31 10.03 -21.93
C ARG A 36 21.55 9.99 -20.42
N THR A 37 21.65 11.16 -19.78
CA THR A 37 21.80 11.26 -18.31
C THR A 37 20.51 10.91 -17.57
N LYS A 38 19.33 11.23 -18.12
CA LYS A 38 18.02 10.80 -17.58
C LYS A 38 17.77 9.30 -17.75
N MET A 39 18.21 8.68 -18.85
CA MET A 39 18.09 7.23 -19.05
C MET A 39 18.99 6.44 -18.09
N GLN A 40 20.24 6.87 -17.88
CA GLN A 40 21.18 6.18 -16.98
C GLN A 40 20.83 6.29 -15.48
N THR A 41 20.03 7.27 -15.07
CA THR A 41 19.55 7.41 -13.69
C THR A 41 18.18 6.75 -13.46
N ALA A 42 17.40 6.50 -14.51
CA ALA A 42 16.11 5.81 -14.42
C ALA A 42 16.25 4.29 -14.29
N GLU A 43 17.26 3.69 -14.93
CA GLU A 43 17.49 2.24 -14.95
C GLU A 43 17.80 1.65 -13.55
N PRO A 44 18.66 2.25 -12.70
CA PRO A 44 18.93 1.72 -11.35
C PRO A 44 17.76 1.90 -10.39
N ALA A 45 17.01 3.00 -10.52
CA ALA A 45 15.86 3.29 -9.67
C ALA A 45 14.67 2.39 -10.00
N GLN A 46 14.42 2.14 -11.29
CA GLN A 46 13.41 1.20 -11.75
C GLN A 46 13.74 -0.24 -11.31
N GLN A 47 14.99 -0.64 -11.45
CA GLN A 47 15.45 -1.97 -11.01
C GLN A 47 15.37 -2.14 -9.49
N ALA A 48 15.63 -1.09 -8.72
CA ALA A 48 15.44 -1.11 -7.26
C ALA A 48 13.95 -1.28 -6.85
N ILE A 49 13.03 -0.69 -7.62
CA ILE A 49 11.58 -0.84 -7.40
C ILE A 49 11.10 -2.25 -7.77
N GLU A 50 11.55 -2.78 -8.90
CA GLU A 50 11.23 -4.16 -9.32
C GLU A 50 11.73 -5.18 -8.27
N ASN A 51 12.96 -5.01 -7.80
CA ASN A 51 13.53 -5.82 -6.72
C ASN A 51 12.73 -5.71 -5.40
N LEU A 52 12.12 -4.54 -5.12
CA LEU A 52 11.28 -4.36 -3.93
C LEU A 52 10.01 -5.20 -4.02
N TYR A 53 9.27 -5.14 -5.12
CA TYR A 53 7.99 -5.84 -5.23
C TYR A 53 8.14 -7.34 -5.40
N GLU A 54 9.23 -7.80 -6.02
CA GLU A 54 9.59 -9.21 -5.99
C GLU A 54 9.83 -9.69 -4.54
N LYS A 55 10.56 -8.90 -3.74
CA LYS A 55 10.77 -9.20 -2.32
C LYS A 55 9.47 -9.16 -1.52
N VAL A 56 8.58 -8.20 -1.77
CA VAL A 56 7.26 -8.13 -1.12
C VAL A 56 6.44 -9.36 -1.46
N ALA A 57 6.42 -9.79 -2.73
CA ALA A 57 5.74 -11.00 -3.15
C ALA A 57 6.31 -12.26 -2.47
N GLN A 58 7.65 -12.36 -2.37
CA GLN A 58 8.32 -13.43 -1.63
C GLN A 58 7.96 -13.41 -0.14
N ASP A 59 7.94 -12.24 0.51
CA ASP A 59 7.57 -12.11 1.92
C ASP A 59 6.11 -12.49 2.18
N VAL A 60 5.19 -12.11 1.26
CA VAL A 60 3.78 -12.49 1.32
C VAL A 60 3.63 -14.01 1.22
N VAL A 61 4.24 -14.63 0.21
CA VAL A 61 4.17 -16.09 0.02
C VAL A 61 4.84 -16.81 1.18
N GLY A 62 6.02 -16.36 1.62
CA GLY A 62 6.77 -16.91 2.75
C GLY A 62 5.96 -16.86 4.03
N PHE A 63 5.31 -15.74 4.33
CA PHE A 63 4.39 -15.64 5.46
C PHE A 63 3.29 -16.72 5.39
N MET A 64 2.62 -16.86 4.24
CA MET A 64 1.53 -17.84 4.10
C MET A 64 2.04 -19.28 4.26
N VAL A 65 3.21 -19.60 3.71
CA VAL A 65 3.86 -20.92 3.85
C VAL A 65 4.23 -21.21 5.29
N ASP A 66 4.88 -20.26 5.97
CA ASP A 66 5.26 -20.39 7.38
C ASP A 66 4.05 -20.52 8.31
N CYS A 67 2.89 -20.03 7.87
CA CYS A 67 1.61 -20.17 8.55
C CYS A 67 0.82 -21.42 8.14
N GLN A 68 1.43 -22.35 7.38
CA GLN A 68 0.83 -23.60 6.89
C GLN A 68 -0.49 -23.41 6.12
N MET A 69 -0.57 -22.31 5.38
CA MET A 69 -1.74 -22.02 4.56
C MET A 69 -1.80 -22.96 3.34
N ASN A 70 -2.99 -23.11 2.77
CA ASN A 70 -3.26 -23.90 1.57
C ASN A 70 -4.18 -23.09 0.64
N ASP A 71 -4.60 -23.65 -0.49
CA ASP A 71 -5.48 -22.99 -1.46
C ASP A 71 -6.75 -22.38 -0.83
N GLY A 72 -7.35 -23.07 0.16
CA GLY A 72 -8.52 -22.56 0.89
C GLY A 72 -8.20 -21.42 1.85
N HIS A 73 -6.94 -21.13 2.12
CA HIS A 73 -6.53 -20.02 2.95
C HIS A 73 -6.22 -18.75 2.15
N VAL A 74 -6.27 -18.76 0.82
CA VAL A 74 -6.18 -17.55 -0.01
C VAL A 74 -7.51 -16.80 0.04
N ASN A 75 -7.62 -15.85 0.98
CA ASN A 75 -8.77 -14.97 1.15
C ASN A 75 -8.31 -13.59 1.65
N VAL A 76 -9.18 -12.58 1.58
CA VAL A 76 -8.83 -11.20 1.95
C VAL A 76 -8.22 -11.07 3.34
N GLY A 77 -8.72 -11.80 4.34
CA GLY A 77 -8.26 -11.68 5.72
C GLY A 77 -6.84 -12.21 5.90
N ASN A 78 -6.53 -13.37 5.31
CA ASN A 78 -5.19 -13.93 5.36
C ASN A 78 -4.19 -13.14 4.50
N LEU A 79 -4.64 -12.64 3.35
CA LEU A 79 -3.82 -11.76 2.49
C LEU A 79 -3.52 -10.44 3.19
N GLN A 80 -4.48 -9.86 3.94
CA GLN A 80 -4.24 -8.69 4.77
C GLN A 80 -3.09 -8.93 5.77
N PHE A 81 -3.12 -10.04 6.50
CA PHE A 81 -2.03 -10.39 7.42
C PHE A 81 -0.68 -10.51 6.71
N ALA A 82 -0.66 -11.15 5.53
CA ALA A 82 0.55 -11.27 4.74
C ALA A 82 1.07 -9.92 4.24
N PHE A 83 0.18 -9.01 3.82
CA PHE A 83 0.57 -7.64 3.43
C PHE A 83 1.08 -6.83 4.62
N ASP A 84 0.42 -6.92 5.78
CA ASP A 84 0.85 -6.26 7.01
C ASP A 84 2.23 -6.77 7.48
N TYR A 85 2.53 -8.05 7.26
CA TYR A 85 3.87 -8.63 7.50
C TYR A 85 4.91 -8.11 6.50
N ALA A 86 4.56 -8.07 5.21
CA ALA A 86 5.44 -7.62 4.14
C ALA A 86 5.63 -6.09 4.08
N TYR A 87 4.84 -5.33 4.84
CA TYR A 87 4.92 -3.88 4.89
C TYR A 87 6.35 -3.38 5.14
N ARG A 88 6.72 -2.32 4.43
CA ARG A 88 7.94 -1.54 4.64
C ARG A 88 7.55 -0.07 4.76
N PRO A 89 8.07 0.67 5.76
CA PRO A 89 7.78 2.08 5.97
C PRO A 89 8.53 2.97 4.97
N LEU A 90 8.27 2.74 3.69
CA LEU A 90 8.77 3.53 2.57
C LEU A 90 7.67 4.47 2.10
N LEU A 91 8.07 5.64 1.62
CA LEU A 91 7.13 6.51 0.91
C LEU A 91 6.56 5.78 -0.30
N ARG A 92 5.29 6.02 -0.60
CA ARG A 92 4.56 5.42 -1.71
C ARG A 92 4.43 3.90 -1.71
N PHE A 93 4.79 3.21 -0.62
CA PHE A 93 4.81 1.75 -0.58
C PHE A 93 3.46 1.16 -1.00
N TRP A 94 2.38 1.65 -0.40
CA TRP A 94 1.02 1.20 -0.71
C TRP A 94 0.50 1.81 -2.01
N ARG A 95 0.82 3.07 -2.29
CA ARG A 95 0.38 3.73 -3.53
C ARG A 95 0.92 3.06 -4.80
N ASP A 96 2.17 2.60 -4.76
CA ASP A 96 2.84 1.97 -5.89
C ASP A 96 2.79 0.43 -5.81
N PHE A 97 2.03 -0.13 -4.85
CA PHE A 97 1.95 -1.57 -4.60
C PHE A 97 1.52 -2.37 -5.83
N GLU A 98 2.38 -3.28 -6.29
CA GLU A 98 2.12 -4.09 -7.47
C GLU A 98 1.34 -5.37 -7.13
N LEU A 99 0.02 -5.24 -6.94
CA LEU A 99 -0.85 -6.37 -6.57
C LEU A 99 -0.74 -7.53 -7.57
N LYS A 100 -0.59 -7.25 -8.87
CA LYS A 100 -0.48 -8.27 -9.91
C LYS A 100 0.69 -9.22 -9.65
N THR A 101 1.89 -8.69 -9.43
CA THR A 101 3.11 -9.48 -9.14
C THR A 101 2.94 -10.35 -7.90
N VAL A 102 2.31 -9.80 -6.85
CA VAL A 102 2.05 -10.54 -5.61
C VAL A 102 1.03 -11.67 -5.84
N ILE A 103 -0.06 -11.41 -6.55
CA ILE A 103 -1.09 -12.43 -6.84
C ILE A 103 -0.57 -13.51 -7.78
N GLU A 104 0.29 -13.17 -8.74
CA GLU A 104 0.96 -14.18 -9.57
C GLU A 104 1.85 -15.10 -8.74
N ALA A 105 2.60 -14.57 -7.77
CA ALA A 105 3.40 -15.37 -6.85
C ALA A 105 2.53 -16.26 -5.95
N VAL A 106 1.44 -15.71 -5.39
CA VAL A 106 0.44 -16.48 -4.60
C VAL A 106 -0.19 -17.58 -5.44
N THR A 107 -0.58 -17.29 -6.68
CA THR A 107 -1.21 -18.27 -7.58
C THR A 107 -0.25 -19.37 -7.98
N ARG A 108 1.05 -19.08 -8.15
CA ARG A 108 2.08 -20.10 -8.38
C ARG A 108 2.23 -21.04 -7.18
N GLN A 109 2.11 -20.51 -5.96
CA GLN A 109 2.20 -21.32 -4.73
C GLN A 109 0.93 -22.12 -4.44
N TYR A 110 -0.24 -21.56 -4.77
CA TYR A 110 -1.56 -22.12 -4.46
C TYR A 110 -2.41 -22.27 -5.73
N PRO A 111 -2.08 -23.15 -6.68
CA PRO A 111 -2.65 -23.15 -8.03
C PRO A 111 -4.16 -23.39 -8.12
N HIS A 112 -4.80 -23.89 -7.06
CA HIS A 112 -6.22 -24.23 -7.03
C HIS A 112 -7.06 -23.26 -6.20
N TRP A 113 -6.46 -22.19 -5.68
CA TRP A 113 -7.14 -21.23 -4.80
C TRP A 113 -8.41 -20.61 -5.42
N HIS A 114 -8.39 -20.38 -6.74
CA HIS A 114 -9.53 -19.86 -7.49
C HIS A 114 -10.75 -20.79 -7.39
N ALA A 115 -10.55 -22.10 -7.59
CA ALA A 115 -11.63 -23.09 -7.52
C ALA A 115 -12.16 -23.28 -6.09
N VAL A 116 -11.27 -23.19 -5.09
CA VAL A 116 -11.68 -23.27 -3.68
C VAL A 116 -12.50 -22.05 -3.26
N ALA A 117 -12.17 -20.85 -3.76
CA ALA A 117 -12.96 -19.66 -3.52
C ALA A 117 -14.41 -19.87 -3.98
N GLU A 118 -14.60 -20.35 -5.22
CA GLU A 118 -15.93 -20.60 -5.82
C GLU A 118 -16.78 -21.54 -4.96
N THR A 119 -16.15 -22.60 -4.43
CA THR A 119 -16.80 -23.57 -3.53
C THR A 119 -17.32 -22.91 -2.24
N ARG A 120 -16.72 -21.80 -1.81
CA ARG A 120 -17.13 -21.02 -0.62
C ARG A 120 -18.14 -19.91 -0.95
N GLN A 121 -18.81 -20.00 -2.09
CA GLN A 121 -19.78 -19.00 -2.56
C GLN A 121 -19.16 -17.60 -2.73
N ARG A 122 -17.85 -17.52 -2.96
CA ARG A 122 -17.14 -16.30 -3.35
C ARG A 122 -16.42 -16.55 -4.65
N THR A 123 -16.34 -15.57 -5.55
CA THR A 123 -15.48 -15.74 -6.73
C THR A 123 -14.06 -15.30 -6.41
N ALA A 124 -13.07 -15.78 -7.17
CA ALA A 124 -11.71 -15.23 -7.10
C ALA A 124 -11.72 -13.71 -7.38
N VAL A 125 -12.62 -13.25 -8.25
CA VAL A 125 -12.83 -11.83 -8.55
C VAL A 125 -13.30 -11.06 -7.31
N ASP A 126 -14.18 -11.63 -6.48
CA ASP A 126 -14.60 -11.01 -5.23
C ASP A 126 -13.45 -10.86 -4.24
N VAL A 127 -12.61 -11.90 -4.11
CA VAL A 127 -11.41 -11.84 -3.26
C VAL A 127 -10.47 -10.73 -3.73
N LEU A 128 -10.18 -10.66 -5.03
CA LEU A 128 -9.29 -9.64 -5.59
C LEU A 128 -9.88 -8.24 -5.43
N ARG A 129 -11.18 -8.05 -5.65
CA ARG A 129 -11.86 -6.77 -5.43
C ARG A 129 -11.76 -6.32 -3.98
N GLU A 130 -12.01 -7.20 -3.02
CA GLU A 130 -11.88 -6.86 -1.59
C GLU A 130 -10.43 -6.54 -1.20
N VAL A 131 -9.45 -7.22 -1.81
CA VAL A 131 -8.02 -6.90 -1.64
C VAL A 131 -7.67 -5.53 -2.23
N GLU A 132 -8.16 -5.19 -3.42
CA GLU A 132 -7.96 -3.87 -4.02
C GLU A 132 -8.56 -2.76 -3.15
N GLU A 133 -9.76 -2.97 -2.61
CA GLU A 133 -10.40 -2.04 -1.68
C GLU A 133 -9.56 -1.84 -0.41
N LEU A 134 -9.01 -2.93 0.14
CA LEU A 134 -8.12 -2.89 1.31
C LEU A 134 -6.82 -2.12 1.03
N LEU A 135 -6.14 -2.42 -0.07
CA LEU A 135 -4.90 -1.74 -0.44
C LEU A 135 -5.14 -0.26 -0.74
N ALA A 136 -6.30 0.09 -1.30
CA ALA A 136 -6.67 1.47 -1.53
C ALA A 136 -6.89 2.24 -0.21
N CYS A 137 -7.38 1.58 0.85
CA CYS A 137 -7.42 2.18 2.20
C CYS A 137 -6.00 2.46 2.71
N HIS A 138 -5.08 1.50 2.59
CA HIS A 138 -3.69 1.71 3.01
C HIS A 138 -2.98 2.81 2.22
N ALA A 139 -3.20 2.87 0.90
CA ALA A 139 -2.65 3.94 0.07
C ALA A 139 -3.23 5.32 0.42
N PHE A 140 -4.50 5.38 0.84
CA PHE A 140 -5.12 6.60 1.32
C PHE A 140 -4.48 7.08 2.63
N ASP A 141 -4.34 6.19 3.62
CA ASP A 141 -3.72 6.51 4.91
C ASP A 141 -2.25 6.95 4.73
N GLU A 142 -1.51 6.26 3.86
CA GLU A 142 -0.14 6.62 3.49
C GLU A 142 -0.07 7.98 2.81
N ALA A 143 -0.96 8.27 1.85
CA ALA A 143 -0.99 9.59 1.21
C ALA A 143 -1.24 10.73 2.21
N ASN A 144 -2.07 10.49 3.22
CA ASN A 144 -2.28 11.46 4.30
C ASN A 144 -1.03 11.62 5.18
N ALA A 145 -0.34 10.53 5.50
CA ALA A 145 0.95 10.57 6.18
C ALA A 145 2.00 11.37 5.37
N GLU A 146 2.08 11.16 4.05
CA GLU A 146 2.97 11.91 3.16
C GLU A 146 2.68 13.42 3.19
N MET A 147 1.39 13.80 3.20
CA MET A 147 1.00 15.21 3.30
C MET A 147 1.43 15.83 4.63
N MET A 148 1.26 15.12 5.75
CA MET A 148 1.72 15.59 7.07
C MET A 148 3.25 15.66 7.15
N MET A 149 3.96 14.71 6.54
CA MET A 149 5.41 14.72 6.47
C MET A 149 5.97 15.92 5.70
N ALA A 150 5.22 16.46 4.74
CA ALA A 150 5.62 17.67 4.02
C ALA A 150 5.62 18.94 4.91
N LEU A 151 5.02 18.88 6.09
CA LEU A 151 5.06 19.96 7.07
C LEU A 151 6.41 20.01 7.80
N PRO A 152 6.84 21.21 8.25
CA PRO A 152 7.88 21.34 9.27
C PRO A 152 7.53 20.52 10.51
N LEU A 153 8.53 19.92 11.17
CA LEU A 153 8.35 19.08 12.37
C LEU A 153 7.48 19.75 13.44
N THR A 154 7.70 21.06 13.68
CA THR A 154 6.96 21.84 14.69
C THR A 154 5.49 22.06 14.36
N ALA A 155 5.09 21.88 13.10
CA ALA A 155 3.73 22.05 12.60
C ALA A 155 3.01 20.72 12.36
N ARG A 156 3.69 19.57 12.54
CA ARG A 156 3.06 18.25 12.41
C ARG A 156 2.06 18.04 13.54
N PRO A 157 0.93 17.36 13.26
CA PRO A 157 0.03 16.89 14.32
C PRO A 157 0.79 16.08 15.36
N ARG A 158 0.36 16.18 16.63
CA ARG A 158 1.04 15.53 17.78
C ARG A 158 0.34 14.28 18.26
N ASP A 159 -0.87 14.05 17.78
CA ASP A 159 -1.74 12.94 18.13
C ASP A 159 -2.71 12.67 16.96
N GLU A 160 -3.46 11.57 17.10
CA GLU A 160 -4.38 11.04 16.10
C GLU A 160 -5.57 11.98 15.83
N ASP A 161 -6.05 12.67 16.86
CA ASP A 161 -7.18 13.60 16.76
C ASP A 161 -6.76 14.85 15.97
N ALA A 162 -5.63 15.46 16.33
CA ALA A 162 -5.05 16.58 15.60
C ALA A 162 -4.72 16.17 14.15
N ALA A 163 -4.29 14.93 13.91
CA ALA A 163 -4.04 14.42 12.57
C ALA A 163 -5.34 14.34 11.76
N SER A 164 -6.42 13.80 12.33
CA SER A 164 -7.73 13.72 11.69
C SER A 164 -8.29 15.10 11.33
N GLU A 165 -8.24 16.06 12.25
CA GLU A 165 -8.68 17.44 12.02
C GLU A 165 -7.87 18.10 10.90
N TRP A 166 -6.55 17.94 10.97
CA TRP A 166 -5.63 18.48 9.98
C TRP A 166 -5.90 17.89 8.58
N ILE A 167 -6.02 16.57 8.47
CA ILE A 167 -6.32 15.85 7.21
C ILE A 167 -7.62 16.36 6.61
N CYS A 168 -8.70 16.41 7.40
CA CYS A 168 -10.00 16.88 6.91
C CYS A 168 -9.94 18.35 6.44
N SER A 169 -9.21 19.20 7.17
CA SER A 169 -8.99 20.60 6.78
C SER A 169 -8.22 20.70 5.46
N GLU A 170 -7.15 19.92 5.32
CA GLU A 170 -6.29 19.94 4.14
C GLU A 170 -7.00 19.40 2.90
N LEU A 171 -7.72 18.28 3.01
CA LEU A 171 -8.53 17.73 1.92
C LEU A 171 -9.63 18.71 1.47
N ARG A 172 -10.22 19.45 2.42
CA ARG A 172 -11.21 20.50 2.12
C ARG A 172 -10.57 21.66 1.37
N LYS A 173 -9.40 22.15 1.81
CA LYS A 173 -8.64 23.22 1.12
C LYS A 173 -8.30 22.82 -0.31
N ARG A 174 -7.88 21.57 -0.53
CA ARG A 174 -7.54 21.01 -1.84
C ARG A 174 -8.73 20.63 -2.71
N LYS A 175 -9.97 20.80 -2.21
CA LYS A 175 -11.23 20.44 -2.90
C LYS A 175 -11.31 18.95 -3.28
N LEU A 176 -10.65 18.08 -2.52
CA LEU A 176 -10.64 16.62 -2.70
C LEU A 176 -11.88 16.01 -2.04
N LYS A 177 -13.05 16.20 -2.68
CA LYS A 177 -14.36 15.87 -2.09
C LYS A 177 -14.54 14.39 -1.78
N ARG A 178 -13.93 13.51 -2.57
CA ARG A 178 -14.08 12.06 -2.42
C ARG A 178 -13.28 11.57 -1.22
N GLU A 179 -12.04 11.98 -1.16
CA GLU A 179 -11.06 11.73 -0.10
C GLU A 179 -11.58 12.29 1.23
N LEU A 180 -12.13 13.50 1.20
CA LEU A 180 -12.75 14.11 2.38
C LEU A 180 -13.93 13.28 2.91
N ARG A 181 -14.82 12.81 2.03
CA ARG A 181 -15.92 11.92 2.46
C ARG A 181 -15.39 10.63 3.06
N PHE A 182 -14.36 10.04 2.46
CA PHE A 182 -13.75 8.82 2.95
C PHE A 182 -13.11 9.02 4.35
N ALA A 183 -12.33 10.10 4.53
CA ALA A 183 -11.78 10.49 5.83
C ALA A 183 -12.88 10.64 6.90
N GLN A 184 -13.97 11.32 6.54
CA GLN A 184 -15.09 11.58 7.46
C GLN A 184 -15.89 10.30 7.80
N GLN A 185 -16.06 9.39 6.84
CA GLN A 185 -16.72 8.09 7.07
C GLN A 185 -15.91 7.18 8.00
N GLY A 186 -14.58 7.21 7.90
CA GLY A 186 -13.69 6.49 8.81
C GLY A 186 -13.62 7.10 10.21
N GLY A 187 -14.14 8.31 10.40
CA GLY A 187 -14.02 9.06 11.65
C GLY A 187 -12.55 9.36 11.99
N TRP A 188 -12.22 9.28 13.28
CA TRP A 188 -10.85 9.49 13.79
C TRP A 188 -9.84 8.46 13.29
N ARG A 189 -10.30 7.33 12.72
CA ARG A 189 -9.42 6.25 12.24
C ARG A 189 -8.51 6.67 11.09
N CYS A 190 -8.91 7.68 10.29
CA CYS A 190 -8.02 8.23 9.27
C CYS A 190 -6.81 8.97 9.88
N GLY A 191 -7.02 9.63 11.02
CA GLY A 191 -5.96 10.23 11.82
C GLY A 191 -5.06 9.18 12.45
N GLU A 192 -5.64 8.19 13.15
CA GLU A 192 -4.94 7.04 13.76
C GLU A 192 -3.97 6.39 12.76
N ARG A 193 -4.48 5.96 11.60
CA ARG A 193 -3.70 5.21 10.62
C ARG A 193 -2.64 6.06 9.93
N ALA A 194 -2.97 7.28 9.55
CA ALA A 194 -1.99 8.17 8.92
C ALA A 194 -0.89 8.59 9.91
N PHE A 195 -1.23 8.77 11.19
CA PHE A 195 -0.28 9.11 12.25
C PHE A 195 0.67 7.94 12.56
N GLU A 196 0.15 6.71 12.68
CA GLU A 196 0.95 5.49 12.81
C GLU A 196 1.95 5.34 11.64
N ILE A 197 1.48 5.52 10.39
CA ILE A 197 2.35 5.43 9.20
C ILE A 197 3.40 6.55 9.18
N LEU A 198 3.03 7.78 9.54
CA LEU A 198 3.95 8.91 9.62
C LEU A 198 5.12 8.59 10.55
N HIS A 199 4.84 8.09 11.76
CA HIS A 199 5.87 7.71 12.71
C HIS A 199 6.73 6.55 12.21
N CYS A 200 6.12 5.53 11.60
CA CYS A 200 6.88 4.42 11.05
C CYS A 200 7.89 4.89 9.98
N ILE A 201 7.50 5.82 9.11
CA ILE A 201 8.37 6.37 8.07
C ILE A 201 9.45 7.26 8.69
N GLU A 202 9.14 8.05 9.73
CA GLU A 202 10.12 8.84 10.47
C GLU A 202 11.18 7.96 11.15
N GLU A 203 10.76 6.96 11.91
CA GLU A 203 11.64 5.99 12.59
C GLU A 203 12.56 5.29 11.59
N ALA A 204 11.98 4.79 10.49
CA ALA A 204 12.74 4.10 9.44
C ALA A 204 13.78 5.01 8.76
N LYS A 205 13.49 6.31 8.59
CA LYS A 205 14.46 7.28 8.05
C LYS A 205 15.69 7.45 8.96
N PHE A 206 15.54 7.25 10.26
CA PHE A 206 16.65 7.27 11.21
C PHE A 206 17.29 5.88 11.40
N GLY A 207 16.88 4.87 10.64
CA GLY A 207 17.36 3.50 10.78
C GLY A 207 16.88 2.81 12.07
N LEU A 208 15.84 3.36 12.70
CA LEU A 208 15.23 2.77 13.89
C LEU A 208 14.26 1.66 13.49
N GLU A 209 14.05 0.70 14.39
CA GLU A 209 12.95 -0.26 14.24
C GLU A 209 11.62 0.49 14.34
N PHE A 210 10.75 0.30 13.36
CA PHE A 210 9.44 0.93 13.34
C PHE A 210 8.40 0.07 14.07
N TRP A 211 7.45 0.72 14.76
CA TRP A 211 6.33 0.04 15.40
C TRP A 211 5.01 0.30 14.69
N ARG A 212 4.44 -0.73 14.06
CA ARG A 212 3.08 -0.73 13.47
C ARG A 212 2.28 -1.92 13.99
N LEU A 213 1.16 -1.68 14.66
CA LEU A 213 0.39 -2.73 15.36
C LEU A 213 0.00 -3.90 14.42
N PRO A 214 -0.60 -3.69 13.24
CA PRO A 214 -0.90 -4.80 12.34
C PRO A 214 0.33 -5.61 11.92
N THR A 215 1.47 -4.95 11.69
CA THR A 215 2.74 -5.62 11.34
C THR A 215 3.25 -6.47 12.51
N HIS A 216 3.19 -5.97 13.75
CA HIS A 216 3.55 -6.75 14.94
C HIS A 216 2.61 -7.93 15.18
N VAL A 217 1.31 -7.75 14.97
CA VAL A 217 0.32 -8.84 15.05
C VAL A 217 0.63 -9.92 14.02
N ALA A 218 0.92 -9.55 12.77
CA ALA A 218 1.27 -10.50 11.72
C ALA A 218 2.58 -11.24 12.04
N ARG A 219 3.63 -10.53 12.45
CA ARG A 219 4.90 -11.14 12.91
C ARG A 219 4.70 -12.11 14.06
N THR A 220 3.90 -11.72 15.06
CA THR A 220 3.58 -12.58 16.21
C THR A 220 2.82 -13.83 15.79
N TYR A 221 1.85 -13.69 14.88
CA TYR A 221 1.10 -14.82 14.34
C TYR A 221 2.02 -15.80 13.62
N ARG A 222 2.87 -15.33 12.70
CA ARG A 222 3.88 -16.15 12.01
C ARG A 222 4.79 -16.87 12.99
N ASN A 223 5.32 -16.16 14.00
CA ASN A 223 6.19 -16.76 15.00
C ASN A 223 5.49 -17.86 15.80
N ARG A 224 4.19 -17.72 16.09
CA ARG A 224 3.41 -18.76 16.76
C ARG A 224 3.18 -19.98 15.86
N CYS A 225 2.92 -19.77 14.57
CA CYS A 225 2.83 -20.88 13.61
C CYS A 225 4.15 -21.67 13.58
N LEU A 226 5.28 -20.99 13.47
CA LEU A 226 6.60 -21.61 13.43
C LEU A 226 7.00 -22.31 14.75
N ALA A 227 6.59 -21.78 15.91
CA ALA A 227 6.88 -22.37 17.22
C ALA A 227 5.95 -23.53 17.61
N GLY A 228 4.83 -23.70 16.91
CA GLY A 228 3.94 -24.86 17.03
C GLY A 228 4.44 -26.10 16.28
N HIS A 229 5.73 -26.14 15.96
CA HIS A 229 6.43 -27.21 15.26
C HIS A 229 7.55 -27.77 16.13
#